data_AF-A0A673TLN5-F1
#
_entry.id   AF-A0A673TLN5-F1
#
_cell.length_a   1.000
_cell.length_b   1.000
_cell.length_c   1.000
_cell.angle_alpha   90.00
_cell.angle_beta   90.00
_cell.angle_gamma   90.00
#
_symmetry.space_group_name_H-M   'P 1'
#
loop_
_entity.id
_entity.type
_entity.pdbx_description
1 polymer ?
#
loop_
_entity_poly.entity_id
_entity_poly.type
_entity_poly.pdbx_seq_one_letter_code
_entity_poly.pdbx_strand_id
1 'polypeptide(L)' 'MGHMHAPGKGLSQLTLPYRHNVLTWVKLTSDNVKQQIYKLAKEGQTLSQIDCL' A
#
# COMPACT_ATOMS: atom_id res chain seq x y z
N MET A 1 14.16 3.19 5.71
CA MET A 1 14.55 4.60 5.95
C MET A 1 15.65 4.68 7.00
N GLY A 2 16.90 4.38 6.64
CA GLY A 2 17.97 4.13 7.63
C GLY A 2 19.20 5.02 7.52
N HIS A 3 19.09 6.17 6.84
CA HIS A 3 20.27 6.96 6.42
C HIS A 3 20.20 8.44 6.77
N MET A 4 19.06 8.92 7.26
CA MET A 4 18.84 10.35 7.42
C MET A 4 19.88 11.01 8.36
N HIS A 5 20.42 10.25 9.34
CA HIS A 5 21.40 10.75 10.31
C HIS A 5 22.56 9.79 10.62
N ALA A 6 22.75 8.70 9.86
CA ALA A 6 23.79 7.71 10.15
C ALA A 6 24.48 7.19 8.87
N PRO A 7 25.80 6.96 8.88
CA PRO A 7 26.55 6.39 7.75
C PRO A 7 26.31 4.87 7.68
N GLY A 8 25.07 4.45 7.38
CA GLY A 8 24.70 3.07 7.13
C GLY A 8 24.65 2.77 5.63
N LYS A 9 24.47 1.50 5.24
CA LYS A 9 24.17 1.10 3.85
C LYS A 9 23.02 0.09 3.78
N GLY A 10 21.84 0.53 4.20
CA GLY A 10 20.61 -0.26 4.13
C GLY A 10 20.05 -0.37 2.71
N LEU A 11 19.70 -1.60 2.29
CA LEU A 11 19.16 -1.95 0.96
C LEU A 11 17.70 -2.40 0.98
N SER A 12 17.02 -2.32 2.12
CA SER A 12 15.62 -2.73 2.24
C SER A 12 14.69 -1.70 1.59
N GLN A 13 14.21 -2.02 0.39
CA GLN A 13 13.18 -1.29 -0.34
C GLN A 13 12.17 -2.28 -0.93
N LEU A 14 10.89 -1.88 -0.96
CA LEU A 14 9.86 -2.63 -1.66
C LEU A 14 10.10 -2.51 -3.16
N THR A 15 9.91 -3.61 -3.88
CA THR A 15 9.94 -3.64 -5.35
C THR A 15 8.53 -3.82 -5.89
N LEU A 16 8.17 -3.01 -6.89
CA LEU A 16 6.88 -3.13 -7.55
C LEU A 16 6.88 -4.32 -8.52
N PRO A 17 5.74 -5.02 -8.71
CA PRO A 17 5.61 -6.08 -9.69
C PRO A 17 5.87 -5.56 -11.11
N TYR A 18 6.46 -6.38 -11.97
CA TYR A 18 6.70 -6.02 -13.36
C TYR A 18 5.41 -5.78 -14.18
N ARG A 19 4.28 -6.42 -13.78
CA ARG A 19 2.99 -6.32 -14.46
C ARG A 19 1.92 -5.78 -13.52
N HIS A 20 1.14 -4.83 -14.00
CA HIS A 20 0.06 -4.15 -13.26
C HIS A 20 -1.34 -4.72 -13.57
N ASN A 21 -1.43 -6.01 -13.88
CA ASN A 21 -2.72 -6.65 -14.21
C ASN A 21 -3.37 -7.22 -12.95
N VAL A 22 -4.70 -7.09 -12.88
CA VAL A 22 -5.50 -7.69 -11.79
C VAL A 22 -5.45 -9.21 -11.92
N LEU A 23 -5.17 -9.89 -10.80
CA LEU A 23 -5.21 -11.35 -10.73
C LEU A 23 -6.63 -11.86 -10.94
N THR A 24 -6.79 -12.91 -11.76
CA THR A 24 -8.09 -13.54 -12.09
C THR A 24 -8.87 -14.07 -10.87
N TRP A 25 -8.18 -14.24 -9.74
CA TRP A 25 -8.68 -14.85 -8.51
C TRP A 25 -9.26 -13.78 -7.57
N VAL A 26 -8.94 -12.51 -7.84
CA VAL A 26 -9.44 -11.35 -7.10
C VAL A 26 -10.77 -10.93 -7.71
N LYS A 27 -11.85 -11.20 -6.99
CA LYS A 27 -13.23 -10.85 -7.40
C LYS A 27 -13.65 -9.45 -6.92
N LEU A 28 -12.72 -8.64 -6.44
CA LEU A 28 -13.03 -7.32 -5.91
C LEU A 28 -13.30 -6.35 -7.07
N THR A 29 -14.49 -5.75 -7.06
CA THR A 29 -14.86 -4.67 -7.97
C THR A 29 -14.20 -3.37 -7.53
N SER A 30 -13.81 -2.53 -8.49
CA SER A 30 -13.20 -1.21 -8.23
C SER A 30 -14.04 -0.28 -7.35
N ASP A 31 -15.38 -0.42 -7.39
CA ASP A 31 -16.30 0.35 -6.55
C ASP A 31 -16.18 -0.02 -5.06
N ASN A 32 -16.07 -1.32 -4.75
CA ASN A 32 -15.93 -1.80 -3.38
C ASN A 32 -14.61 -1.33 -2.74
N VAL A 33 -13.52 -1.32 -3.52
CA VAL A 33 -12.22 -0.78 -3.09
C VAL A 33 -12.35 0.69 -2.66
N LYS A 34 -13.05 1.50 -3.47
CA LYS A 34 -13.25 2.93 -3.16
C LYS A 34 -14.05 3.12 -1.88
N GLN A 35 -15.15 2.38 -1.72
CA GLN A 35 -15.96 2.47 -0.49
C GLN A 35 -15.19 2.10 0.77
N GLN A 36 -14.34 1.06 0.68
CA GLN A 36 -13.49 0.63 1.79
C GLN A 36 -12.45 1.70 2.16
N ILE A 37 -11.80 2.31 1.17
CA ILE A 37 -10.86 3.44 1.38
C ILE A 37 -11.57 4.62 2.07
N TYR A 38 -12.76 5.01 1.59
CA TYR A 38 -13.49 6.13 2.19
C TYR A 38 -13.94 5.84 3.62
N LYS A 39 -14.32 4.59 3.93
CA LYS A 39 -14.70 4.21 5.28
C LYS A 39 -13.51 4.29 6.23
N LEU A 40 -12.38 3.67 5.88
CA LEU A 40 -11.17 3.64 6.71
C LEU A 40 -10.56 5.04 6.87
N ALA A 41 -10.61 5.86 5.82
CA ALA A 41 -10.16 7.25 5.88
C ALA A 41 -11.04 8.10 6.82
N LYS A 42 -12.36 7.88 6.84
CA LYS A 42 -13.27 8.56 7.78
C LYS A 42 -13.08 8.11 9.22
N GLU A 43 -12.68 6.86 9.44
CA GLU A 43 -12.31 6.33 10.76
C GLU A 43 -10.96 6.87 11.26
N GLY A 44 -10.25 7.67 10.45
CA GLY A 44 -9.02 8.35 10.85
C GLY A 44 -7.76 7.51 10.68
N GLN A 45 -7.82 6.40 9.93
CA GLN A 45 -6.61 5.64 9.63
C GLN A 45 -5.72 6.40 8.65
N THR A 46 -4.41 6.36 8.91
CA THR A 46 -3.42 6.95 8.01
C THR A 46 -3.36 6.15 6.72
N LEU A 47 -3.20 6.82 5.58
CA LEU A 47 -3.11 6.18 4.26
C LEU A 47 -2.08 5.04 4.21
N SER A 48 -0.96 5.15 4.93
CA SER A 48 0.04 4.08 5.03
C SER A 48 -0.45 2.81 5.74
N GLN A 49 -1.39 2.93 6.67
CA GLN A 49 -2.02 1.80 7.34
C GLN A 49 -3.07 1.15 6.45
N ILE A 50 -3.79 1.96 5.66
CA ILE A 50 -4.78 1.48 4.68
C ILE A 50 -4.11 0.75 3.52
N ASP A 51 -2.96 1.23 3.05
CA ASP A 51 -2.19 0.62 1.94
C ASP A 51 -1.46 -0.67 2.35
N CYS A 52 -1.20 -0.85 3.65
CA CYS A 52 -0.60 -2.06 4.21
C CYS A 52 -1.64 -3.19 4.46
N LEU A 53 -2.93 -2.86 4.41
CA LEU A 53 -4.05 -3.79 4.61
C LEU A 53 -4.43 -4.51 3.32
#